data_AF-A0ABC8TJC4-F1
#
_entry.id   AF-A0ABC8TJC4-F1
#
_cell.length_a   1.000
_cell.length_b   1.000
_cell.length_c   1.000
_cell.angle_alpha   90.00
_cell.angle_beta   90.00
_cell.angle_gamma   90.00
#
_symmetry.space_group_name_H-M   'P 1'
#
loop_
_entity.id
_entity.type
_entity.pdbx_description
1 polymer ?
#
loop_
_entity_poly.entity_id
_entity_poly.type
_entity_poly.pdbx_seq_one_letter_code
_entity_poly.pdbx_strand_id
1 'polypeptide(L)'
;MADESGKSFARRYWLLKIQSQVQKWWEDGDVFRADSKVEPPKPGEKFFGNFPFPYMNGYLHLGHAFSLSKLEFAAAYKRLCGANVLLPFAFHCTGMPIKASADKLKREIEKFGFPPVFPIVNEEDSNDSEPRPGQKLKETRVHRINLRVRNQK
;
A
#
# COMPACT_ATOMS: atom_id res chain seq x y z
N MET A 1 0.66 2.20 27.73
CA MET A 1 1.20 1.34 26.66
C MET A 1 1.03 -0.10 27.15
N ALA A 2 0.23 -0.91 26.47
CA ALA A 2 -0.03 -2.28 26.92
C ALA A 2 1.27 -3.10 26.86
N ASP A 3 1.57 -3.80 27.95
CA ASP A 3 2.71 -4.69 28.11
C ASP A 3 2.52 -5.94 27.23
N GLU A 4 3.32 -6.07 26.17
CA GLU A 4 3.30 -7.19 25.20
C GLU A 4 4.15 -8.39 25.67
N SER A 5 4.73 -8.35 26.87
CA SER A 5 5.73 -9.34 27.35
C SER A 5 5.23 -10.78 27.53
N GLY A 6 3.91 -11.02 27.49
CA GLY A 6 3.30 -12.34 27.75
C GLY A 6 2.71 -13.08 26.55
N LYS A 7 2.72 -12.52 25.33
CA LYS A 7 2.07 -13.17 24.17
C LYS A 7 3.02 -14.10 23.42
N SER A 8 2.71 -15.39 23.38
CA SER A 8 3.46 -16.36 22.57
C SER A 8 3.15 -16.19 21.08
N PHE A 9 4.13 -15.71 20.31
CA PHE A 9 4.04 -15.56 18.85
C PHE A 9 4.45 -16.81 18.06
N ALA A 10 4.76 -17.92 18.75
CA ALA A 10 5.27 -19.14 18.14
C ALA A 10 4.39 -19.66 16.99
N ARG A 11 3.06 -19.65 17.18
CA ARG A 11 2.10 -20.07 16.15
C ARG A 11 2.13 -19.18 14.91
N ARG A 12 2.22 -17.86 15.10
CA ARG A 12 2.29 -16.90 13.99
C ARG A 12 3.57 -17.12 13.18
N TYR A 13 4.72 -17.25 13.85
CA TYR A 13 5.99 -17.49 13.17
C TYR A 13 5.98 -18.81 12.39
N TRP A 14 5.37 -19.85 12.96
CA TRP A 14 5.21 -21.12 12.28
C TRP A 14 4.38 -21.00 11.00
N LEU A 15 3.24 -20.29 11.04
CA LEU A 15 2.42 -20.03 9.86
C LEU A 15 3.15 -19.22 8.80
N LEU A 16 3.91 -18.19 9.19
CA LEU A 16 4.71 -17.39 8.25
C LEU A 16 5.81 -18.23 7.57
N LYS A 17 6.42 -19.18 8.31
CA LYS A 17 7.40 -20.12 7.76
C LYS A 17 6.76 -21.03 6.70
N ILE A 18 5.60 -21.61 7.01
CA ILE A 18 4.85 -22.44 6.05
C ILE A 18 4.46 -21.62 4.82
N GLN A 19 3.93 -20.41 5.02
CA GLN A 19 3.53 -19.52 3.94
C GLN A 19 4.68 -19.25 2.97
N SER A 20 5.85 -18.86 3.49
CA SER A 20 7.03 -18.58 2.65
C SER A 20 7.50 -19.82 1.89
N GLN A 21 7.49 -20.99 2.53
CA GLN A 21 7.87 -22.25 1.88
C GLN A 21 6.93 -22.62 0.73
N VAL A 22 5.62 -22.48 0.95
CA VAL A 22 4.59 -22.83 -0.04
C VAL A 22 4.57 -21.84 -1.20
N GLN A 23 4.74 -20.54 -0.92
CA GLN A 23 4.85 -19.52 -1.98
C GLN A 23 6.02 -19.81 -2.92
N LYS A 24 7.17 -20.21 -2.36
CA LYS A 24 8.33 -20.62 -3.16
C LYS A 24 8.02 -21.83 -4.04
N TRP A 25 7.34 -22.86 -3.52
CA TRP A 25 6.94 -24.01 -4.33
C TRP A 25 6.02 -23.64 -5.49
N TRP A 26 5.10 -22.69 -5.28
CA TRP A 26 4.21 -22.21 -6.34
C TRP A 26 4.96 -21.45 -7.43
N GLU A 27 5.94 -20.63 -7.05
CA GLU A 27 6.79 -19.89 -7.97
C GLU A 27 7.71 -20.83 -8.76
N ASP A 28 8.44 -21.72 -8.08
CA ASP A 28 9.34 -22.70 -8.70
C ASP A 28 8.59 -23.64 -9.66
N GLY A 29 7.32 -23.95 -9.37
CA GLY A 29 6.48 -24.81 -10.19
C GLY A 29 5.62 -24.09 -11.25
N ASP A 30 5.66 -22.76 -11.31
CA ASP A 30 4.83 -21.91 -12.20
C ASP A 30 3.34 -22.33 -12.25
N VAL A 31 2.80 -22.77 -11.09
CA VAL A 31 1.53 -23.53 -11.01
C VAL A 31 0.27 -22.70 -11.34
N PHE A 32 0.43 -21.38 -11.44
CA PHE A 32 -0.66 -20.43 -11.73
C PHE A 32 -0.61 -19.89 -13.14
N ARG A 33 0.33 -20.33 -13.97
CA ARG A 33 0.37 -19.99 -15.39
C ARG A 33 -0.86 -20.53 -16.11
N ALA A 34 -1.55 -19.64 -16.81
CA ALA A 34 -2.66 -20.02 -17.69
C ALA A 34 -2.12 -20.42 -19.07
N ASP A 35 -2.68 -21.48 -19.64
CA ASP A 35 -2.30 -21.95 -20.97
C ASP A 35 -3.12 -21.28 -22.07
N SER A 36 -2.47 -20.80 -23.14
CA SER A 36 -3.16 -20.38 -24.35
C SER A 36 -3.40 -21.59 -25.25
N LYS A 37 -4.64 -22.05 -25.36
CA LYS A 37 -5.02 -23.11 -26.31
C LYS A 37 -5.34 -22.50 -27.67
N VAL A 38 -5.00 -23.21 -28.74
CA VAL A 38 -5.31 -22.82 -30.13
C VAL A 38 -6.82 -22.91 -30.39
N GLU A 39 -7.46 -23.94 -29.85
CA GLU A 39 -8.90 -24.12 -29.96
C GLU A 39 -9.67 -23.29 -28.93
N PRO A 40 -10.85 -22.75 -29.30
CA PRO A 40 -11.69 -22.03 -28.37
C PRO A 40 -12.19 -22.98 -27.26
N PRO A 41 -12.13 -22.55 -25.98
CA PRO A 41 -12.52 -23.40 -24.86
C PRO A 41 -14.04 -23.63 -24.83
N LYS A 42 -14.45 -24.84 -24.47
CA LYS A 42 -15.87 -25.17 -24.26
C LYS A 42 -16.42 -24.46 -23.02
N PRO A 43 -17.75 -24.33 -22.87
CA PRO A 43 -18.35 -23.77 -21.67
C PRO A 43 -17.84 -24.48 -20.40
N GLY A 44 -17.29 -23.71 -19.47
CA GLY A 44 -16.73 -24.22 -18.22
C GLY A 44 -15.23 -24.57 -18.25
N GLU A 45 -14.59 -24.65 -19.42
CA GLU A 45 -13.16 -24.99 -19.52
C GLU A 45 -12.21 -23.79 -19.25
N LYS A 46 -12.74 -22.56 -19.21
CA LYS A 46 -11.98 -21.35 -18.86
C LYS A 46 -12.65 -20.52 -17.78
N PHE A 47 -11.83 -19.82 -17.02
CA PHE A 47 -12.26 -18.76 -16.12
C PHE A 47 -11.30 -17.58 -16.24
N PHE A 48 -11.85 -16.39 -16.44
CA PHE A 48 -11.09 -15.15 -16.48
C PHE A 48 -11.60 -14.22 -15.39
N GLY A 49 -10.74 -13.90 -14.44
CA GLY A 49 -11.04 -12.95 -13.38
C GLY A 49 -10.21 -11.69 -13.56
N ASN A 50 -10.83 -10.52 -13.50
CA ASN A 50 -10.10 -9.25 -13.55
C ASN A 50 -10.39 -8.40 -12.30
N PHE A 51 -9.32 -7.96 -11.63
CA PHE A 51 -9.40 -7.00 -10.54
C PHE A 51 -9.03 -5.61 -11.07
N PRO A 52 -9.85 -4.57 -10.85
CA PRO A 52 -9.49 -3.21 -11.24
C PRO A 52 -8.14 -2.82 -10.62
N PHE A 53 -7.18 -2.45 -11.47
CA PHE A 53 -5.80 -2.23 -11.04
C PHE A 53 -5.73 -1.09 -9.99
N PRO A 54 -5.11 -1.34 -8.82
CA PRO A 54 -5.04 -0.35 -7.77
C PRO A 54 -4.10 0.80 -8.16
N TYR A 55 -4.41 2.01 -7.69
CA TYR A 55 -3.57 3.19 -7.90
C TYR A 55 -2.29 3.11 -7.07
N MET A 56 -1.15 3.43 -7.68
CA MET A 56 0.18 3.38 -7.05
C MET A 56 0.59 4.68 -6.35
N ASN A 57 -0.34 5.35 -5.68
CA ASN A 57 -0.05 6.52 -4.84
C ASN A 57 0.22 6.15 -3.37
N GLY A 58 0.26 4.86 -3.03
CA GLY A 58 0.52 4.35 -1.69
C GLY A 58 0.55 2.82 -1.64
N TYR A 59 0.60 2.27 -0.42
CA TYR A 59 0.54 0.82 -0.19
C TYR A 59 -0.88 0.26 -0.30
N LEU A 60 -1.00 -1.01 -0.68
CA LEU A 60 -2.27 -1.71 -0.68
C LEU A 60 -2.80 -1.87 0.76
N HIS A 61 -3.91 -1.21 1.05
CA HIS A 61 -4.64 -1.37 2.32
C HIS A 61 -5.59 -2.57 2.32
N LEU A 62 -6.11 -2.93 3.50
CA LEU A 62 -6.98 -4.09 3.72
C LEU A 62 -8.23 -4.12 2.81
N GLY A 63 -8.79 -2.95 2.47
CA GLY A 63 -9.86 -2.84 1.47
C GLY A 63 -9.53 -3.46 0.10
N HIS A 64 -8.28 -3.37 -0.37
CA HIS A 64 -7.86 -4.07 -1.59
C HIS A 64 -7.88 -5.58 -1.40
N ALA A 65 -7.34 -6.07 -0.28
CA ALA A 65 -7.35 -7.50 0.03
C ALA A 65 -8.78 -8.05 0.13
N PHE A 66 -9.69 -7.32 0.76
CA PHE A 66 -11.11 -7.68 0.83
C PHE A 66 -11.74 -7.82 -0.57
N SER A 67 -11.58 -6.80 -1.42
CA SER A 67 -12.15 -6.84 -2.77
C SER A 67 -11.51 -7.92 -3.65
N LEU A 68 -10.18 -8.08 -3.59
CA LEU A 68 -9.44 -9.09 -4.35
C LEU A 68 -9.77 -10.52 -3.90
N SER A 69 -9.99 -10.75 -2.60
CA SER A 69 -10.27 -12.08 -2.05
C SER A 69 -11.48 -12.77 -2.69
N LYS A 70 -12.51 -12.00 -3.06
CA LYS A 70 -13.71 -12.51 -3.74
C LYS A 70 -13.32 -13.20 -5.07
N LEU A 71 -12.42 -12.57 -5.79
CA LEU A 71 -11.94 -13.06 -7.09
C LEU A 71 -10.96 -14.22 -6.92
N GLU A 72 -10.07 -14.14 -5.93
CA GLU A 72 -9.12 -15.20 -5.59
C GLU A 72 -9.84 -16.51 -5.23
N PHE A 73 -10.88 -16.44 -4.39
CA PHE A 73 -11.66 -17.63 -4.02
C PHE A 73 -12.44 -18.22 -5.20
N ALA A 74 -12.97 -17.38 -6.08
CA ALA A 74 -13.62 -17.84 -7.31
C ALA A 74 -12.63 -18.53 -8.26
N ALA A 75 -11.42 -17.94 -8.42
CA ALA A 75 -10.34 -18.50 -9.21
C ALA A 75 -9.88 -19.87 -8.67
N ALA A 76 -9.67 -19.98 -7.35
CA ALA A 76 -9.29 -21.22 -6.70
C ALA A 76 -10.35 -22.32 -6.88
N TYR A 77 -11.62 -21.99 -6.68
CA TYR A 77 -12.73 -22.92 -6.91
C TYR A 77 -12.77 -23.40 -8.37
N LYS A 78 -12.62 -22.50 -9.34
CA LYS A 78 -12.63 -22.85 -10.77
C LYS A 78 -11.44 -23.71 -11.18
N ARG A 79 -10.27 -23.50 -10.57
CA ARG A 79 -9.09 -24.36 -10.75
C ARG A 79 -9.36 -25.79 -10.26
N LEU A 80 -10.04 -25.94 -9.12
CA LEU A 80 -10.47 -27.26 -8.61
C LEU A 80 -11.50 -27.94 -9.52
N CYS A 81 -12.34 -27.17 -10.21
CA CYS A 81 -13.25 -27.69 -11.23
C CYS A 81 -12.56 -28.06 -12.56
N GLY A 82 -11.23 -27.93 -12.66
CA GLY A 82 -10.47 -28.25 -13.88
C GLY A 82 -10.49 -27.16 -14.95
N ALA A 83 -10.97 -25.96 -14.65
CA ALA A 83 -10.94 -24.86 -15.59
C ALA A 83 -9.53 -24.27 -15.71
N ASN A 84 -9.17 -23.82 -16.91
CA ASN A 84 -8.00 -22.99 -17.13
C ASN A 84 -8.26 -21.56 -16.62
N VAL A 85 -7.57 -21.18 -15.55
CA VAL A 85 -7.82 -19.95 -14.80
C VAL A 85 -6.77 -18.89 -15.13
N LEU A 86 -7.21 -17.76 -15.69
CA LEU A 86 -6.39 -16.57 -15.86
C LEU A 86 -6.84 -15.48 -14.88
N LEU A 87 -5.95 -15.12 -13.96
CA LEU A 87 -6.12 -14.05 -12.99
C LEU A 87 -4.93 -13.10 -13.07
N PRO A 88 -4.93 -12.14 -14.01
CA PRO A 88 -3.84 -11.19 -14.14
C PRO A 88 -3.95 -10.12 -13.05
N PHE A 89 -2.81 -9.54 -12.69
CA PHE A 89 -2.73 -8.40 -11.80
C PHE A 89 -1.80 -7.36 -12.42
N ALA A 90 -2.19 -6.09 -12.34
CA ALA A 90 -1.38 -4.98 -12.80
C ALA A 90 -1.58 -3.76 -11.89
N PHE A 91 -0.84 -2.70 -12.19
CA PHE A 91 -0.77 -1.50 -11.37
C PHE A 91 -1.20 -0.27 -12.16
N HIS A 92 -1.98 0.60 -11.53
CA HIS A 92 -2.48 1.82 -12.16
C HIS A 92 -1.59 3.01 -11.79
N CYS A 93 -0.74 3.43 -12.73
CA CYS A 93 0.21 4.52 -12.54
C CYS A 93 -0.16 5.80 -13.31
N THR A 94 -1.31 5.83 -14.00
CA THR A 94 -1.77 7.03 -14.69
C THR A 94 -2.61 7.90 -13.75
N GLY A 95 -2.80 9.16 -14.11
CA GLY A 95 -3.64 10.11 -13.37
C GLY A 95 -2.87 11.09 -12.49
N MET A 96 -3.61 12.10 -12.02
CA MET A 96 -3.09 13.22 -11.22
C MET A 96 -2.70 12.90 -9.76
N PRO A 97 -3.28 11.89 -9.06
CA PRO A 97 -2.98 11.68 -7.63
C PRO A 97 -1.50 11.47 -7.32
N ILE A 98 -0.78 10.74 -8.18
CA ILE A 98 0.65 10.46 -7.98
C ILE A 98 1.46 11.77 -8.08
N LYS A 99 1.19 12.57 -9.11
CA LYS A 99 1.83 13.87 -9.31
C LYS A 99 1.49 14.85 -8.19
N ALA A 100 0.23 14.92 -7.78
CA ALA A 100 -0.21 15.80 -6.70
C ALA A 100 0.50 15.49 -5.37
N SER A 101 0.66 14.21 -5.03
CA SER A 101 1.43 13.78 -3.85
C SER A 101 2.90 14.15 -3.94
N ALA A 102 3.53 13.94 -5.10
CA ALA A 102 4.93 14.31 -5.34
C ALA A 102 5.15 15.83 -5.26
N ASP A 103 4.27 16.61 -5.89
CA ASP A 103 4.32 18.08 -5.86
C ASP A 103 4.10 18.62 -4.44
N LYS A 104 3.22 17.99 -3.65
CA LYS A 104 3.02 18.35 -2.24
C LYS A 104 4.31 18.13 -1.43
N LEU A 105 4.93 16.96 -1.53
CA LEU A 105 6.19 16.66 -0.84
C LEU A 105 7.30 17.63 -1.25
N LYS A 106 7.42 17.93 -2.54
CA LYS A 106 8.38 18.92 -3.05
C LYS A 106 8.18 20.29 -2.37
N ARG A 107 6.94 20.78 -2.32
CA ARG A 107 6.61 22.07 -1.67
C ARG A 107 6.92 22.06 -0.18
N GLU A 108 6.67 20.95 0.52
CA GLU A 108 6.97 20.83 1.96
C GLU A 108 8.48 20.87 2.24
N ILE A 109 9.27 20.19 1.41
CA ILE A 109 10.74 20.22 1.50
C ILE A 109 11.27 21.63 1.22
N GLU A 110 10.76 22.29 0.18
CA GLU A 110 11.16 23.66 -0.18
C GLU A 110 10.80 24.69 0.91
N LYS A 111 9.64 24.54 1.55
CA LYS A 111 9.15 25.50 2.57
C LYS A 111 9.71 25.25 3.97
N PHE A 112 9.84 24.00 4.38
CA PHE A 112 10.11 23.63 5.77
C PHE A 112 11.48 22.96 5.97
N GLY A 113 12.22 22.68 4.90
CA GLY A 113 13.53 22.02 4.94
C GLY A 113 13.46 20.50 5.09
N PHE A 114 14.60 19.89 5.39
CA PHE A 114 14.73 18.44 5.58
C PHE A 114 15.64 18.14 6.80
N PRO A 115 15.11 17.64 7.93
CA PRO A 115 13.71 17.29 8.19
C PRO A 115 12.79 18.52 8.25
N PRO A 116 11.53 18.41 7.79
CA PRO A 116 10.62 19.55 7.74
C PRO A 116 10.25 20.03 9.15
N VAL A 117 10.33 21.33 9.40
CA VAL A 117 9.86 21.98 10.63
C VAL A 117 8.56 22.74 10.34
N PHE A 118 7.43 22.17 10.78
CA PHE A 118 6.12 22.76 10.57
C PHE A 118 5.79 23.83 11.63
N PRO A 119 5.06 24.90 11.27
CA PRO A 119 4.63 25.92 12.21
C PRO A 119 3.61 25.35 13.21
N ILE A 120 3.71 25.79 14.47
CA ILE A 120 2.70 25.51 15.50
C ILE A 120 1.60 26.56 15.32
N VAL A 121 0.39 26.13 15.00
CA VAL A 121 -0.77 27.01 14.92
C VAL A 121 -1.43 27.04 16.29
N ASN A 122 -1.46 28.19 16.96
CA ASN A 122 -2.27 28.39 18.15
C ASN A 122 -3.71 28.70 17.71
N GLU A 123 -4.71 28.14 18.39
CA GLU A 123 -6.13 28.27 17.99
C GLU A 123 -6.61 29.74 17.92
N GLU A 124 -5.91 30.67 18.59
CA GLU A 124 -6.17 32.11 18.56
C GLU A 124 -5.82 32.78 17.21
N ASP A 125 -4.98 32.15 16.37
CA ASP A 125 -4.55 32.68 15.06
C ASP A 125 -5.47 32.23 13.90
N SER A 126 -6.55 31.50 14.18
CA SER A 126 -7.46 30.94 13.16
C SER A 126 -8.34 31.98 12.45
N ASN A 127 -8.27 33.26 12.83
CA ASN A 127 -9.05 34.34 12.22
C ASN A 127 -8.34 35.13 11.12
N ASP A 128 -7.07 34.84 10.80
CA ASP A 128 -6.40 35.57 9.72
C ASP A 128 -6.53 34.84 8.37
N SER A 129 -7.39 35.45 7.54
CA SER A 129 -7.49 35.31 6.09
C SER A 129 -6.14 35.12 5.40
N GLU A 130 -6.15 34.32 4.32
CA GLU A 130 -5.02 34.04 3.43
C GLU A 130 -3.95 35.15 3.35
N PRO A 131 -2.65 34.82 3.46
CA PRO A 131 -1.61 35.84 3.46
C PRO A 131 -1.53 36.51 2.08
N ARG A 132 -1.79 37.82 2.04
CA ARG A 132 -1.57 38.66 0.87
C ARG A 132 -0.06 38.71 0.53
N PRO A 133 0.31 38.68 -0.77
CA PRO A 133 1.70 38.66 -1.18
C PRO A 133 2.43 39.93 -0.72
N GLY A 134 3.45 39.78 0.14
CA GLY A 134 4.36 40.87 0.52
C GLY A 134 4.73 41.02 2.00
N GLN A 135 4.16 40.24 2.93
CA GLN A 135 4.51 40.37 4.35
C GLN A 135 5.75 39.55 4.73
N LYS A 136 6.76 40.23 5.29
CA LYS A 136 7.96 39.62 5.87
C LYS A 136 7.59 38.76 7.08
N LEU A 137 8.02 37.49 7.09
CA LEU A 137 7.86 36.60 8.24
C LEU A 137 8.60 37.17 9.45
N LYS A 138 7.89 37.33 10.58
CA LYS A 138 8.49 37.65 11.87
C LYS A 138 9.24 36.42 12.39
N GLU A 139 10.43 36.67 12.92
CA GLU A 139 11.36 35.65 13.39
C GLU A 139 10.84 35.04 14.72
N THR A 140 10.24 33.86 14.64
CA THR A 140 9.73 33.13 15.81
C THR A 140 10.82 32.29 16.44
N ARG A 141 11.03 32.47 17.75
CA ARG A 141 12.07 31.82 18.57
C ARG A 141 11.85 30.30 18.63
N VAL A 142 12.65 29.54 17.89
CA VAL A 142 12.54 28.07 17.79
C VAL A 142 13.01 27.40 19.09
N HIS A 143 12.11 26.76 19.82
CA HIS A 143 12.49 25.80 20.87
C HIS A 143 12.78 24.44 20.22
N ARG A 144 14.04 23.98 20.29
CA ARG A 144 14.44 22.66 19.81
C ARG A 144 13.76 21.57 20.64
N ILE A 145 12.79 20.87 20.05
CA ILE A 145 12.34 19.58 20.57
C ILE A 145 13.33 18.53 20.07
N ASN A 146 14.22 18.07 20.96
CA ASN A 146 15.12 16.96 20.69
C ASN A 146 14.31 15.65 20.60
N LEU A 147 14.00 15.21 19.38
CA LEU A 147 13.51 13.85 19.15
C LEU A 147 14.69 12.87 19.25
N ARG A 148 14.82 12.25 20.42
CA ARG A 148 15.80 11.19 20.68
C ARG A 148 15.38 9.91 19.95
N VAL A 149 15.95 9.64 18.79
CA VAL A 149 15.82 8.36 18.09
C VAL A 149 16.53 7.29 18.92
N ARG A 150 15.76 6.45 19.63
CA ARG A 150 16.29 5.23 20.25
C ARG A 150 16.48 4.18 19.16
N ASN A 151 17.72 3.99 18.72
CA ASN A 151 18.11 2.75 18.03
C ASN A 151 18.05 1.60 19.04
N GLN A 152 17.10 0.68 18.85
CA GLN A 152 17.18 -0.63 19.48
C GLN A 152 18.04 -1.53 18.59
N LYS A 153 19.12 -2.05 19.17
CA LYS A 153 19.88 -3.19 18.65
C LYS A 153 19.12 -4.48 18.91
#